data_AF-A0A3D4TUP6-F1
#
_entry.id   AF-A0A3D4TUP6-F1
#
_cell.length_a   1.000
_cell.length_b   1.000
_cell.length_c   1.000
_cell.angle_alpha   90.00
_cell.angle_beta   90.00
_cell.angle_gamma   90.00
#
_symmetry.space_group_name_H-M   'P 1'
#
loop_
_entity.id
_entity.type
_entity.pdbx_description
1 polymer ?
#
loop_
_entity_poly.entity_id
_entity_poly.type
_entity_poly.pdbx_seq_one_letter_code
_entity_poly.pdbx_strand_id
1 'polypeptide(L)'
;MKSKLLTIAITLATILQGIGQVPQKISYQAVLRNSDGTVIASQPVNVKITLRKAAADGTVVYTETINQTTTAQGVVNLSVGGGDAVSFAAIPWDENIFIQTEVKKESDASFQDLGTTQILENLHQILF
;
A
#
# COMPACT_ATOMS: atom_id res chain seq x y z
N MET A 1 -38.18 -2.00 -32.31
CA MET A 1 -37.13 -3.05 -32.26
C MET A 1 -35.76 -2.50 -31.88
N LYS A 2 -35.26 -1.43 -32.52
CA LYS A 2 -33.97 -0.79 -32.20
C LYS A 2 -33.84 -0.30 -30.73
N SER A 3 -34.90 0.25 -30.15
CA SER A 3 -34.92 0.72 -28.75
C SER A 3 -34.81 -0.42 -27.73
N LYS A 4 -35.41 -1.59 -28.01
CA LYS A 4 -35.33 -2.76 -27.11
C LYS A 4 -33.95 -3.42 -27.12
N LEU A 5 -33.26 -3.43 -28.28
CA LEU A 5 -31.87 -3.86 -28.35
C LEU A 5 -30.94 -2.94 -27.54
N LEU A 6 -31.16 -1.63 -27.58
CA LEU A 6 -30.36 -0.67 -26.81
C LEU A 6 -30.53 -0.87 -25.29
N THR A 7 -31.76 -1.12 -24.82
CA THR A 7 -32.02 -1.38 -23.39
C THR A 7 -31.37 -2.68 -22.93
N ILE A 8 -31.39 -3.75 -23.74
CA ILE A 8 -30.73 -5.03 -23.42
C ILE A 8 -29.20 -4.86 -23.37
N ALA A 9 -28.62 -4.11 -24.32
CA ALA A 9 -27.19 -3.84 -24.34
C ALA A 9 -26.72 -3.04 -23.12
N ILE A 10 -27.50 -2.02 -22.72
CA ILE A 10 -27.20 -1.20 -21.52
C ILE A 10 -27.32 -2.05 -20.25
N THR A 11 -28.35 -2.89 -20.15
CA THR A 11 -28.55 -3.77 -18.97
C THR A 11 -27.43 -4.80 -18.86
N LEU A 12 -26.97 -5.37 -19.98
CA LEU A 12 -25.84 -6.31 -19.99
C LEU A 12 -24.52 -5.63 -19.63
N ALA A 13 -24.29 -4.39 -20.08
CA ALA A 13 -23.12 -3.60 -19.74
C ALA A 13 -23.04 -3.22 -18.26
N THR A 14 -24.18 -3.05 -17.58
CA THR A 14 -24.21 -2.76 -16.13
C THR A 14 -23.94 -3.99 -15.26
N ILE A 15 -24.22 -5.21 -15.74
CA ILE A 15 -23.95 -6.46 -14.99
C ILE A 15 -22.45 -6.77 -14.96
N LEU A 16 -21.69 -6.31 -15.96
CA LEU A 16 -20.23 -6.51 -16.06
C LEU A 16 -19.41 -5.58 -15.14
N GLN A 17 -20.03 -4.59 -14.48
CA GLN A 17 -19.33 -3.62 -13.62
C GLN A 17 -19.22 -4.08 -12.15
N GLY A 18 -19.64 -5.31 -11.84
CA GLY A 18 -19.79 -5.80 -10.46
C GLY A 18 -18.57 -6.47 -9.82
N ILE A 19 -17.36 -6.31 -10.36
CA ILE A 19 -16.13 -6.84 -9.76
C ILE A 19 -15.26 -5.64 -9.37
N GLY A 20 -15.10 -5.42 -8.06
CA GLY A 20 -14.22 -4.38 -7.53
C GLY A 20 -12.84 -4.52 -8.15
N GLN A 21 -12.35 -3.46 -8.79
CA GLN A 21 -11.02 -3.48 -9.37
C GLN A 21 -10.00 -3.57 -8.23
N VAL A 22 -9.24 -4.67 -8.19
CA VAL A 22 -8.10 -4.81 -7.28
C VAL A 22 -7.13 -3.65 -7.56
N PRO A 23 -6.65 -2.94 -6.53
CA PRO A 23 -5.64 -1.90 -6.70
C PRO A 23 -4.44 -2.46 -7.47
N GLN A 24 -3.98 -1.73 -8.48
CA GLN A 24 -2.73 -2.10 -9.18
C GLN A 24 -1.50 -1.67 -8.37
N LYS A 25 -1.63 -0.56 -7.64
CA LYS A 25 -0.63 -0.01 -6.72
C LYS A 25 -1.32 0.79 -5.62
N ILE A 26 -0.62 1.00 -4.51
CA ILE A 26 -1.04 1.86 -3.40
C ILE A 26 0.02 2.93 -3.18
N SER A 27 -0.42 4.18 -3.08
CA SER A 27 0.45 5.26 -2.61
C SER A 27 0.54 5.24 -1.10
N TYR A 28 1.76 5.23 -0.57
CA TYR A 28 2.01 5.24 0.87
C TYR A 28 3.06 6.31 1.20
N GLN A 29 2.75 7.18 2.16
CA GLN A 29 3.69 8.18 2.66
C GLN A 29 3.96 7.93 4.14
N ALA A 30 5.23 7.99 4.52
CA ALA A 30 5.65 7.86 5.91
C ALA A 30 6.70 8.90 6.26
N VAL A 31 6.75 9.28 7.53
CA VAL A 31 7.81 10.10 8.11
C VAL A 31 8.70 9.19 8.95
N LEU A 32 9.96 9.04 8.55
CA LEU A 32 10.91 8.14 9.20
C LEU A 32 11.66 8.88 10.30
N ARG A 33 11.70 8.29 11.49
CA ARG A 33 12.35 8.85 12.68
C ARG A 33 13.25 7.82 13.35
N ASN A 34 14.31 8.26 14.00
CA ASN A 34 15.10 7.46 14.92
C ASN A 34 14.35 7.24 16.24
N SER A 35 14.86 6.36 17.10
CA SER A 35 14.28 6.05 18.41
C SER A 35 14.22 7.24 19.37
N ASP A 36 15.07 8.25 19.16
CA ASP A 36 15.08 9.52 19.90
C ASP A 36 14.06 10.54 19.35
N GLY A 37 13.31 10.18 18.30
CA GLY A 37 12.30 11.02 17.65
C GLY A 37 12.85 11.97 16.59
N THR A 38 14.17 12.03 16.40
CA THR A 38 14.79 12.83 15.32
C THR A 38 14.42 12.28 13.95
N VAL A 39 14.18 13.16 12.97
CA VAL A 39 13.86 12.72 11.61
C VAL A 39 15.09 12.15 10.93
N ILE A 40 14.90 11.09 10.16
CA ILE A 40 15.92 10.51 9.28
C ILE A 40 15.90 11.34 8.00
N ALA A 41 16.70 12.41 7.93
CA ALA A 41 16.60 13.41 6.86
C ALA A 41 17.64 13.22 5.75
N SER A 42 17.22 13.44 4.49
CA SER A 42 18.10 13.54 3.31
C SER A 42 19.09 12.39 3.11
N GLN A 43 18.70 11.16 3.44
CA GLN A 43 19.57 9.98 3.33
C GLN A 43 18.89 8.81 2.62
N PRO A 44 19.67 7.96 1.91
CA PRO A 44 19.16 6.74 1.31
C PRO A 44 18.73 5.75 2.40
N VAL A 45 17.59 5.10 2.14
CA VAL A 45 17.01 4.06 2.99
C VAL A 45 16.43 2.95 2.13
N ASN A 46 16.39 1.74 2.69
CA ASN A 46 15.58 0.66 2.16
C ASN A 46 14.34 0.57 3.04
N VAL A 47 13.17 0.73 2.44
CA VAL A 47 11.88 0.56 3.13
C VAL A 47 11.29 -0.75 2.69
N LYS A 48 11.09 -1.66 3.64
CA LYS A 48 10.41 -2.93 3.41
C LYS A 48 8.95 -2.78 3.85
N ILE A 49 8.06 -3.05 2.92
CA ILE A 49 6.62 -3.06 3.14
C ILE A 49 6.17 -4.50 3.19
N THR A 50 5.49 -4.86 4.27
CA THR A 50 4.86 -6.18 4.44
C THR A 50 3.37 -5.97 4.63
N LEU A 51 2.56 -6.54 3.74
CA LEU A 51 1.10 -6.54 3.88
C LEU A 51 0.66 -7.83 4.58
N ARG A 52 -0.19 -7.68 5.58
CA ARG A 52 -0.75 -8.76 6.40
C ARG A 52 -2.26 -8.73 6.35
N LYS A 53 -2.89 -9.89 6.34
CA LYS A 53 -4.35 -10.01 6.33
C LYS A 53 -4.93 -10.32 7.71
N ALA A 54 -6.20 -9.97 7.89
CA ALA A 54 -7.05 -10.17 9.07
C ALA A 54 -6.63 -9.42 10.35
N ALA A 55 -5.34 -9.35 10.69
CA ALA A 55 -4.81 -8.69 11.88
C ALA A 55 -3.40 -8.11 11.67
N ALA A 56 -2.95 -7.24 12.58
CA ALA A 56 -1.64 -6.59 12.51
C ALA A 56 -0.46 -7.58 12.58
N ASP A 57 -0.60 -8.68 13.30
CA ASP A 57 0.35 -9.80 13.36
C ASP A 57 -0.08 -10.98 12.47
N GLY A 58 -1.08 -10.76 11.61
CA GLY A 58 -1.67 -11.78 10.77
C GLY A 58 -0.74 -12.29 9.66
N THR A 59 -1.29 -13.18 8.82
CA THR A 59 -0.55 -13.84 7.74
C THR A 59 -0.04 -12.82 6.73
N VAL A 60 1.25 -12.91 6.39
CA VAL A 60 1.86 -12.11 5.33
C VAL A 60 1.30 -12.56 3.98
N VAL A 61 0.77 -11.61 3.22
CA VAL A 61 0.24 -11.84 1.87
C VAL A 61 1.10 -11.20 0.79
N TYR A 62 1.94 -10.22 1.15
CA TYR A 62 2.83 -9.55 0.21
C TYR A 62 4.00 -8.89 0.94
N THR A 63 5.17 -8.90 0.32
CA THR A 63 6.34 -8.17 0.81
C THR A 63 7.11 -7.59 -0.37
N GLU A 64 7.56 -6.34 -0.26
CA GLU A 64 8.52 -5.74 -1.18
C GLU A 64 9.51 -4.84 -0.44
N THR A 65 10.65 -4.54 -1.08
CA THR A 65 11.63 -3.58 -0.57
C THR A 65 11.86 -2.51 -1.62
N ILE A 66 11.72 -1.25 -1.21
CA ILE A 66 11.82 -0.08 -2.07
C ILE A 66 12.98 0.79 -1.57
N ASN A 67 13.89 1.14 -2.47
CA ASN A 67 14.96 2.09 -2.19
C ASN A 67 14.44 3.51 -2.41
N GLN A 68 14.61 4.37 -1.41
CA GLN A 68 14.23 5.77 -1.47
C GLN A 68 15.21 6.65 -0.73
N THR A 69 15.21 7.93 -1.03
CA THR A 69 15.89 8.96 -0.23
C THR A 69 14.84 9.76 0.51
N THR A 70 14.98 9.85 1.82
CA THR A 70 14.09 10.67 2.66
C THR A 70 14.22 12.15 2.31
N THR A 71 13.15 12.93 2.43
CA THR A 71 13.25 14.40 2.34
C THR A 71 13.98 15.01 3.55
N ALA A 72 14.17 16.33 3.56
CA ALA A 72 14.69 17.05 4.73
C ALA A 72 13.79 16.92 5.97
N GLN A 73 12.51 16.58 5.80
CA GLN A 73 11.55 16.34 6.88
C GLN A 73 11.43 14.84 7.22
N GLY A 74 12.26 13.99 6.63
CA GLY A 74 12.22 12.54 6.84
C GLY A 74 11.12 11.81 6.08
N VAL A 75 10.49 12.45 5.08
CA VAL A 75 9.37 11.88 4.34
C VAL A 75 9.87 10.91 3.28
N VAL A 76 9.21 9.75 3.14
CA VAL A 76 9.30 8.87 1.98
C VAL A 76 7.95 8.76 1.29
N ASN A 77 7.95 8.80 -0.05
CA ASN A 77 6.78 8.57 -0.89
C ASN A 77 6.97 7.25 -1.63
N LEU A 78 6.15 6.26 -1.33
CA LEU A 78 6.25 4.90 -1.87
C LEU A 78 5.07 4.62 -2.80
N SER A 79 5.36 3.94 -3.91
CA SER A 79 4.36 3.28 -4.74
C SER A 79 4.45 1.78 -4.48
N VAL A 80 3.60 1.30 -3.57
CA VAL A 80 3.52 -0.09 -3.15
C VAL A 80 2.78 -0.90 -4.21
N GLY A 81 3.20 -2.14 -4.46
CA GLY A 81 2.77 -2.98 -5.57
C GLY A 81 3.69 -2.90 -6.78
N GLY A 82 4.93 -2.43 -6.59
CA GLY A 82 5.95 -2.36 -7.64
C GLY A 82 6.78 -3.64 -7.80
N GLY A 83 6.80 -4.50 -6.77
CA GLY A 83 7.48 -5.79 -6.77
C GLY A 83 6.75 -6.86 -7.61
N ASP A 84 6.43 -8.00 -6.98
CA ASP A 84 5.77 -9.10 -7.70
C ASP A 84 4.29 -8.79 -7.98
N ALA A 85 3.98 -8.41 -9.22
CA ALA A 85 2.64 -7.99 -9.62
C ALA A 85 1.59 -9.10 -9.49
N VAL A 86 1.98 -10.37 -9.66
CA VAL A 86 1.08 -11.52 -9.51
C VAL A 86 0.65 -11.68 -8.06
N SER A 87 1.60 -11.60 -7.12
CA SER A 87 1.35 -11.68 -5.69
C SER A 87 0.55 -10.48 -5.20
N PHE A 88 0.83 -9.27 -5.70
CA PHE A 88 0.06 -8.09 -5.33
C PHE A 88 -1.40 -8.17 -5.80
N ALA A 89 -1.63 -8.63 -7.03
CA ALA A 89 -2.98 -8.85 -7.55
C ALA A 89 -3.75 -9.96 -6.84
N ALA A 90 -3.04 -10.90 -6.19
CA ALA A 90 -3.61 -12.01 -5.43
C ALA A 90 -3.91 -11.68 -3.95
N ILE A 91 -3.63 -10.46 -3.49
CA ILE A 91 -3.98 -10.03 -2.13
C ILE A 91 -5.51 -10.06 -1.96
N PRO A 92 -6.03 -10.65 -0.87
CA PRO A 92 -7.47 -10.68 -0.58
C PRO A 92 -7.93 -9.33 0.00
N TRP A 93 -8.16 -8.35 -0.89
CA TRP A 93 -8.57 -6.99 -0.52
C TRP A 93 -9.96 -6.91 0.12
N ASP A 94 -10.74 -7.99 0.09
CA ASP A 94 -12.01 -8.14 0.82
C ASP A 94 -11.82 -8.43 2.32
N GLU A 95 -10.59 -8.68 2.76
CA GLU A 95 -10.21 -8.79 4.17
C GLU A 95 -9.56 -7.50 4.69
N ASN A 96 -9.49 -7.34 6.03
CA ASN A 96 -8.69 -6.26 6.62
C ASN A 96 -7.20 -6.44 6.26
N ILE A 97 -6.64 -5.47 5.54
CA ILE A 97 -5.21 -5.46 5.21
C ILE A 97 -4.48 -4.49 6.14
N PHE A 98 -3.32 -4.92 6.61
CA PHE A 98 -2.41 -4.17 7.47
C PHE A 98 -1.09 -3.98 6.75
N ILE A 99 -0.52 -2.78 6.86
CA ILE A 99 0.79 -2.42 6.35
C ILE A 99 1.80 -2.33 7.50
N GLN A 100 2.74 -3.26 7.52
CA GLN A 100 3.93 -3.21 8.36
C GLN A 100 5.04 -2.49 7.60
N THR A 101 5.64 -1.50 8.24
CA THR A 101 6.74 -0.71 7.67
C THR A 101 8.02 -0.99 8.43
N GLU A 102 9.03 -1.45 7.71
CA GLU A 102 10.36 -1.64 8.27
C GLU A 102 11.38 -0.80 7.48
N VAL A 103 12.37 -0.23 8.16
CA VAL A 103 13.40 0.61 7.54
C VAL A 103 14.79 0.06 7.82
N LYS A 104 15.67 0.13 6.83
CA LYS A 104 17.10 -0.09 6.98
C LYS A 104 17.85 1.12 6.41
N LYS A 105 18.64 1.80 7.24
CA LYS A 105 19.61 2.80 6.79
C LYS A 105 20.86 2.09 6.27
N GLU A 106 21.67 2.75 5.44
CA GLU A 106 22.93 2.15 4.94
C GLU A 106 23.87 1.69 6.06
N SER A 107 23.87 2.39 7.20
CA SER A 107 24.67 2.05 8.38
C SER A 107 24.13 0.88 9.19
N ASP A 108 22.87 0.48 8.98
CA ASP A 108 22.21 -0.51 9.81
C ASP A 108 22.51 -1.93 9.29
N ALA A 109 22.71 -2.88 10.20
CA ALA A 109 22.93 -4.28 9.81
C ALA A 109 21.61 -4.95 9.34
N SER A 110 20.49 -4.58 9.94
CA SER A 110 19.17 -5.18 9.73
C SER A 110 18.07 -4.13 9.60
N PHE A 111 16.92 -4.56 9.10
CA PHE A 111 15.69 -3.76 9.14
C PHE A 111 15.22 -3.54 10.59
N GLN A 112 14.67 -2.36 10.85
CA GLN A 112 14.02 -1.96 12.09
C GLN A 112 12.53 -1.78 11.84
N ASP A 113 11.69 -2.36 12.70
CA ASP A 113 10.24 -2.25 12.60
C ASP A 113 9.77 -0.88 13.10
N LEU A 114 9.01 -0.17 12.25
CA LEU A 114 8.39 1.12 12.56
C LEU A 114 6.91 0.99 12.92
N GLY A 115 6.38 -0.24 12.90
CA GLY A 115 5.02 -0.56 13.30
C GLY A 115 4.14 -1.03 12.16
N THR A 116 2.95 -1.46 12.54
CA THR A 116 1.93 -1.98 11.64
C THR A 116 0.63 -1.18 11.81
N THR A 117 0.03 -0.76 10.70
CA THR A 117 -1.23 -0.01 10.68
C THR A 117 -2.23 -0.65 9.72
N GLN A 118 -3.52 -0.51 9.99
CA GLN A 118 -4.55 -1.00 9.08
C GLN A 118 -4.73 -0.04 7.89
N ILE A 119 -4.85 -0.58 6.69
CA ILE A 119 -5.35 0.17 5.53
C ILE A 119 -6.86 0.29 5.67
N LEU A 120 -7.35 1.50 5.88
CA LEU A 120 -8.79 1.79 5.92
C LEU A 120 -9.22 2.30 4.54
N GLU A 121 -10.14 1.59 3.89
CA GLU A 121 -10.57 1.91 2.51
C GLU A 121 -11.30 3.26 2.37
N ASN A 122 -11.66 3.91 3.49
CA ASN A 122 -12.31 5.23 3.48
C ASN A 122 -11.31 6.36 3.71
N LEU A 123 -10.60 6.77 2.66
CA LEU A 123 -9.75 7.96 2.67
C LEU A 123 -10.47 9.15 1.99
N HIS A 124 -11.54 9.66 2.59
CA HIS A 124 -11.93 11.05 2.38
C HIS A 124 -10.92 11.92 3.15
N GLN A 125 -9.90 12.35 2.42
CA GLN A 125 -9.12 13.58 2.58
C GLN A 125 -9.29 14.28 3.95
N ILE A 126 -8.40 14.04 4.90
CA ILE A 126 -8.13 15.06 5.94
C ILE A 126 -7.23 16.09 5.26
N LEU A 127 -7.86 17.15 4.74
CA LEU A 127 -7.20 18.43 4.51
C LEU A 127 -6.83 18.99 5.90
N PHE A 128 -5.56 19.30 6.09
CA PHE A 128 -5.17 20.36 7.03
C PHE A 128 -5.21 21.69 6.30
#